data_AF-A0A531KX16-F1
#
_entry.id   AF-A0A531KX16-F1
#
_cell.length_a   1.000
_cell.length_b   1.000
_cell.length_c   1.000
_cell.angle_alpha   90.00
_cell.angle_beta   90.00
_cell.angle_gamma   90.00
#
_symmetry.space_group_name_H-M   'P 1'
#
loop_
_entity.id
_entity.type
_entity.pdbx_description
1 polymer ?
#
loop_
_entity_poly.entity_id
_entity_poly.type
_entity_poly.pdbx_seq_one_letter_code
_entity_poly.pdbx_strand_id
1 'polypeptide(L)' 'LAGRHVTYGVEERHYPIVGQALIETLAAGLGTAFTPAVREAWEAAYGLLANVMIAAAREDHLAA' A
#
# COMPACT_ATOMS: atom_id res chain seq x y z
N LEU A 1 0.23 6.74 -11.51
CA LEU A 1 0.97 5.80 -10.63
C LEU A 1 0.52 4.35 -10.88
N ALA A 2 -0.79 4.06 -10.85
CA ALA A 2 -1.36 2.73 -11.10
C ALA A 2 -0.96 2.12 -12.46
N GLY A 3 -1.14 2.83 -13.58
CA GLY A 3 -0.77 2.29 -14.90
C GLY A 3 0.72 1.89 -15.03
N ARG A 4 1.64 2.60 -14.35
CA ARG A 4 3.05 2.17 -14.29
C ARG A 4 3.23 0.89 -13.48
N HIS A 5 2.50 0.74 -12.38
CA HIS A 5 2.54 -0.49 -11.57
C HIS A 5 2.01 -1.70 -12.37
N VAL A 6 0.97 -1.50 -13.19
CA VAL A 6 0.50 -2.51 -14.14
C VAL A 6 1.61 -2.89 -15.12
N THR A 7 2.29 -1.91 -15.74
CA THR A 7 3.41 -2.17 -16.65
C THR A 7 4.56 -2.96 -16.00
N TYR A 8 4.77 -2.79 -14.69
CA TYR A 8 5.80 -3.52 -13.93
C TYR A 8 5.39 -4.92 -13.49
N GLY A 9 4.14 -5.35 -13.78
CA GLY A 9 3.62 -6.65 -13.37
C GLY A 9 3.20 -6.70 -11.90
N VAL A 10 2.82 -5.55 -11.31
CA VAL A 10 2.32 -5.52 -9.93
C VAL A 10 0.90 -6.07 -9.90
N GLU A 11 0.67 -7.04 -9.01
CA GLU A 11 -0.61 -7.68 -8.78
C GLU A 11 -1.22 -7.26 -7.44
N GLU A 12 -2.53 -7.43 -7.29
CA GLU A 12 -3.26 -7.06 -6.06
C GLU A 12 -2.68 -7.73 -4.80
N ARG A 13 -2.22 -8.98 -4.92
CA ARG A 13 -1.60 -9.72 -3.82
C ARG A 13 -0.30 -9.09 -3.30
N HIS A 14 0.34 -8.20 -4.06
CA HIS A 14 1.55 -7.52 -3.61
C HIS A 14 1.25 -6.39 -2.60
N TYR A 15 0.05 -5.80 -2.64
CA TYR A 15 -0.28 -4.67 -1.75
C TYR A 15 -0.32 -5.05 -0.26
N PRO A 16 -0.91 -6.18 0.16
CA PRO A 16 -0.83 -6.61 1.56
C PRO A 16 0.62 -6.84 2.04
N ILE A 17 1.46 -7.43 1.18
CA ILE A 17 2.87 -7.72 1.49
C ILE A 17 3.65 -6.43 1.72
N VAL A 18 3.49 -5.45 0.82
CA VAL A 18 4.15 -4.14 0.94
C VAL A 18 3.60 -3.37 2.15
N GLY A 19 2.30 -3.46 2.43
CA GLY A 19 1.70 -2.82 3.60
C GLY A 19 2.29 -3.32 4.91
N GLN A 20 2.44 -4.64 5.05
CA GLN A 20 3.09 -5.23 6.22
C GLN A 20 4.55 -4.74 6.34
N ALA A 21 5.32 -4.81 5.25
CA ALA A 21 6.71 -4.37 5.25
C ALA A 21 6.86 -2.87 5.60
N LEU A 22 5.95 -2.02 5.12
CA LEU A 22 5.90 -0.60 5.46
C LEU A 22 5.70 -0.39 6.96
N ILE A 23 4.70 -1.05 7.54
CA ILE A 23 4.37 -0.92 8.96
C ILE A 23 5.50 -1.45 9.85
N GLU A 24 6.12 -2.56 9.48
CA GLU A 24 7.29 -3.10 10.19
C GLU A 24 8.49 -2.14 10.11
N THR A 25 8.74 -1.56 8.93
CA THR A 25 9.82 -0.58 8.73
C THR A 25 9.60 0.69 9.55
N LEU A 26 8.36 1.20 9.59
CA LEU A 26 8.00 2.36 10.40
C LEU A 26 8.17 2.07 11.90
N ALA A 27 7.75 0.88 12.36
CA ALA A 27 7.96 0.46 13.74
C ALA A 27 9.46 0.42 14.11
N ALA A 28 10.29 -0.15 13.24
CA ALA A 28 11.74 -0.22 13.46
C ALA A 28 12.41 1.17 13.43
N GLY A 29 12.00 2.06 12.52
CA GLY A 29 12.61 3.38 12.36
C GLY A 29 12.17 4.42 13.39
N LEU A 30 10.90 4.37 13.83
CA LEU A 30 10.34 5.35 14.77
C LEU A 30 10.44 4.90 16.23
N GLY A 31 10.61 3.60 16.49
CA GLY A 31 10.73 3.06 17.85
C GLY A 31 9.55 3.48 18.73
N THR A 32 9.83 4.14 19.86
CA THR A 32 8.81 4.59 20.81
C THR A 32 7.87 5.67 20.25
N ALA A 33 8.26 6.36 19.17
CA ALA A 33 7.39 7.31 18.49
C ALA A 33 6.33 6.61 17.61
N PHE A 34 6.47 5.31 17.33
CA PHE A 34 5.45 4.50 16.65
C PHE A 34 4.34 4.08 17.62
N THR A 35 3.62 5.07 18.13
CA THR A 35 2.50 4.86 19.05
C THR A 35 1.36 4.11 18.35
N PRO A 36 0.42 3.49 19.10
CA PRO A 36 -0.74 2.83 18.51
C PRO A 36 -1.54 3.72 17.54
N ALA A 37 -1.76 4.98 17.92
CA ALA A 37 -2.45 5.95 17.05
C ALA A 37 -1.68 6.26 15.76
N VAL A 38 -0.34 6.29 15.82
CA VAL A 38 0.51 6.48 14.62
C VAL A 38 0.44 5.24 13.73
N ARG A 39 0.50 4.03 14.30
CA ARG A 39 0.31 2.78 13.55
C ARG A 39 -1.04 2.76 12.84
N GLU A 40 -2.12 3.01 13.56
CA GLU A 40 -3.48 3.01 13.00
C GLU A 40 -3.62 4.03 11.86
N ALA A 41 -3.06 5.23 12.03
CA ALA A 41 -3.06 6.25 10.99
C ALA A 41 -2.33 5.80 9.72
N TRP A 42 -1.17 5.14 9.86
CA TRP A 42 -0.41 4.62 8.73
C TRP A 42 -1.10 3.42 8.05
N GLU A 43 -1.69 2.51 8.83
CA GLU A 43 -2.47 1.38 8.30
C GLU A 43 -3.67 1.89 7.48
N ALA A 44 -4.40 2.89 8.01
CA ALA A 44 -5.52 3.51 7.30
C ALA A 44 -5.07 4.25 6.03
N ALA A 45 -4.00 5.04 6.12
CA ALA A 45 -3.46 5.79 4.98
C ALA A 45 -2.98 4.87 3.86
N TYR A 46 -2.23 3.82 4.21
CA TYR A 46 -1.76 2.84 3.24
C TYR A 46 -2.93 2.04 2.64
N GLY A 47 -3.89 1.59 3.45
CA GLY A 47 -5.07 0.87 2.99
C GLY A 47 -5.89 1.69 1.98
N LEU A 48 -6.11 2.98 2.26
CA LEU A 48 -6.78 3.88 1.33
C LEU A 48 -6.02 3.99 0.00
N LEU A 49 -4.70 4.24 0.06
CA LEU A 49 -3.87 4.35 -1.15
C LEU A 49 -3.88 3.05 -1.97
N ALA A 50 -3.69 1.91 -1.31
CA ALA A 50 -3.70 0.59 -1.94
C ALA A 50 -5.03 0.33 -2.65
N ASN A 51 -6.16 0.63 -2.00
CA ASN A 51 -7.49 0.45 -2.60
C ASN A 51 -7.68 1.29 -3.85
N VAL A 52 -7.28 2.57 -3.83
CA VAL A 52 -7.36 3.46 -5.02
C VAL A 52 -6.48 2.94 -6.16
N MET A 53 -5.27 2.48 -5.83
CA MET A 53 -4.33 1.94 -6.82
C MET A 53 -4.81 0.63 -7.44
N ILE A 54 -5.38 -0.27 -6.65
CA ILE A 54 -5.98 -1.53 -7.11
C ILE A 54 -7.19 -1.25 -8.01
N ALA A 55 -8.08 -0.35 -7.61
CA ALA A 55 -9.24 0.02 -8.42
C ALA A 55 -8.82 0.57 -9.80
N ALA A 56 -7.87 1.50 -9.83
CA ALA A 56 -7.34 2.05 -11.06
C ALA A 56 -6.60 1.01 -11.93
N ALA A 57 -5.90 0.05 -11.32
CA ALA A 57 -5.25 -1.03 -12.05
C ALA A 57 -6.25 -2.00 -12.69
N ARG A 58 -7.37 -2.29 -12.01
CA ARG A 58 -8.47 -3.09 -12.59
C ARG A 58 -9.10 -2.40 -13.79
N GLU A 59 -9.32 -1.08 -13.71
CA GLU A 59 -9.84 -0.29 -14.83
C GLU A 59 -8.88 -0.33 -16.04
N ASP A 60 -7.58 -0.19 -15.81
CA ASP A 60 -6.55 -0.28 -16.85
C ASP A 60 -6.56 -1.65 -17.54
N HIS A 61 -6.65 -2.74 -16.77
CA HIS A 61 -6.78 -4.10 -17.32
C HIS A 61 -8.07 -4.34 -18.13
N LEU A 62 -9.15 -3.60 -17.85
CA LEU A 62 -10.40 -3.67 -18.62
C LEU A 62 -10.32 -2.86 -19.93
N ALA A 63 -9.42 -1.88 -19.99
CA ALA A 63 -9.24 -1.00 -21.14
C ALA A 63 -8.14 -1.48 -22.11
N ALA A 64 -7.31 -2.45 -21.69
CA ALA A 64 -6.25 -3.09 -22.48
C ALA A 64 -6.75 -4.32 -23.26
#